data_AF-A0AAJ6QPD3-F1
#
_entry.id   AF-A0AAJ6QPD3-F1
#
_cell.length_a   1.000
_cell.length_b   1.000
_cell.length_c   1.000
_cell.angle_alpha   90.00
_cell.angle_beta   90.00
_cell.angle_gamma   90.00
#
_symmetry.space_group_name_H-M   'P 1'
#
loop_
_entity.id
_entity.type
_entity.pdbx_description
1 polymer ?
#
loop_
_entity_poly.entity_id
_entity_poly.type
_entity_poly.pdbx_seq_one_letter_code
_entity_poly.pdbx_strand_id
1 'polypeptide(L)'
;MLTFSLFSAVSLFALAQGGLFNPAKCSEGYQDISSVLLRFDRIQGARSSHYPYTRGPQMRCIGDYCVRSMHAAVCFAKQVPKRPEEAYDFDCQPIGLPSGFDLTSYEIDCEGELPSSIHEYSLCAYKESCILNYELTPTDLAAKSNAILLSFLFIFALLTTLTTYFCVRFLNRFFPRNSYRRPPPYDPFEHFHAHYKHGVTLDPKRVTPLC
;
A
#
# COMPACT_ATOMS: atom_id res chain seq x y z
N MET A 1 -12.39 -4.60 -21.63
CA MET A 1 -10.91 -4.63 -21.65
C MET A 1 -10.34 -3.90 -22.88
N LEU A 2 -10.86 -2.72 -23.25
CA LEU A 2 -10.42 -1.96 -24.45
C LEU A 2 -10.30 -0.44 -24.19
N THR A 3 -10.28 0.00 -22.93
CA THR A 3 -10.29 1.41 -22.52
C THR A 3 -9.01 1.90 -21.82
N PHE A 4 -7.98 1.06 -21.68
CA PHE A 4 -6.76 1.40 -20.94
C PHE A 4 -5.59 1.92 -21.82
N SER A 5 -5.74 2.04 -23.15
CA SER A 5 -4.62 2.34 -24.07
C SER A 5 -4.44 3.81 -24.46
N LEU A 6 -5.32 4.73 -24.06
CA LEU A 6 -5.23 6.15 -24.45
C LEU A 6 -4.40 7.03 -23.50
N PHE A 7 -4.06 6.55 -22.29
CA PHE A 7 -3.29 7.34 -21.32
C PHE A 7 -1.77 7.27 -21.49
N SER A 8 -1.23 6.35 -22.29
CA SER A 8 0.23 6.20 -22.46
C SER A 8 0.85 7.09 -23.56
N ALA A 9 0.04 7.74 -24.42
CA ALA A 9 0.56 8.60 -25.48
C ALA A 9 0.75 10.07 -25.05
N VAL A 10 0.14 10.50 -23.95
CA VAL A 10 0.20 11.89 -23.48
C VAL A 10 1.54 12.21 -22.78
N SER A 11 2.24 11.20 -22.27
CA SER A 11 3.51 11.37 -21.55
C SER A 11 4.73 11.65 -22.45
N LEU A 12 4.66 11.32 -23.75
CA LEU A 12 5.78 11.52 -24.68
C LEU A 12 5.79 12.91 -25.33
N PHE A 13 4.64 13.59 -25.39
CA PHE A 13 4.54 14.93 -25.97
C PHE A 13 4.87 16.07 -24.98
N ALA A 14 4.87 15.81 -23.68
CA ALA A 14 5.36 16.77 -22.68
C ALA A 14 6.90 16.92 -22.72
N LEU A 15 7.63 15.96 -23.31
CA LEU A 15 9.08 16.00 -23.40
C LEU A 15 9.61 16.84 -24.58
N ALA A 16 8.76 17.16 -25.56
CA ALA A 16 9.19 17.75 -26.84
C ALA A 16 8.85 19.25 -26.98
N GLN A 17 8.20 19.87 -25.99
CA GLN A 17 7.91 21.32 -25.96
C GLN A 17 8.72 22.06 -24.87
N GLY A 18 9.90 21.55 -24.52
CA GLY A 18 10.93 22.38 -23.89
C GLY A 18 11.39 23.41 -24.91
N GLY A 19 10.79 24.60 -24.85
CA GLY A 19 11.03 25.70 -25.76
C GLY A 19 12.51 26.03 -25.94
N LEU A 20 12.81 26.76 -27.02
CA LEU A 20 14.03 27.54 -27.14
C LEU A 20 14.15 28.48 -25.92
N PHE A 21 14.70 27.98 -24.83
CA PHE A 21 15.25 28.81 -23.78
C PHE A 21 16.44 29.51 -24.42
N ASN A 22 16.31 30.83 -24.59
CA ASN A 22 17.44 31.69 -24.89
C ASN A 22 18.45 31.40 -23.77
N PRO A 23 19.57 30.72 -24.03
CA PRO A 23 20.47 30.32 -22.97
C PRO A 23 20.98 31.62 -22.37
N ALA A 24 20.51 31.93 -21.17
CA ALA A 24 21.22 32.84 -20.30
C ALA A 24 22.69 32.47 -20.39
N LYS A 25 23.54 33.46 -20.67
CA LYS A 25 24.94 33.21 -20.97
C LYS A 25 25.65 32.96 -19.64
N CYS A 26 25.38 31.81 -19.02
CA CYS A 26 26.04 31.40 -17.81
C CYS A 26 27.55 31.39 -18.05
N SER A 27 28.30 31.85 -17.05
CA SER A 27 29.75 31.75 -17.01
C SER A 27 30.19 30.31 -17.26
N GLU A 28 31.40 30.13 -17.78
CA GLU A 28 31.93 28.82 -18.15
C GLU A 28 31.67 27.81 -17.02
N GLY A 29 30.92 26.74 -17.30
CA GLY A 29 30.56 25.63 -16.41
C GLY A 29 29.46 25.88 -15.36
N TYR A 30 28.88 27.08 -15.26
CA TYR A 30 27.56 27.26 -14.66
C TYR A 30 26.48 27.03 -15.71
N GLN A 31 25.32 26.51 -15.31
CA GLN A 31 24.25 26.14 -16.25
C GLN A 31 22.88 26.44 -15.63
N ASP A 32 21.89 26.67 -16.49
CA ASP A 32 20.48 26.61 -16.07
C ASP A 32 20.11 25.14 -15.82
N ILE A 33 19.80 24.80 -14.57
CA ILE A 33 19.59 23.41 -14.15
C ILE A 33 18.13 23.03 -14.38
N SER A 34 17.84 22.43 -15.54
CA SER A 34 16.54 21.80 -15.81
C SER A 34 16.36 20.47 -15.08
N SER A 35 17.46 19.73 -14.87
CA SER A 35 17.46 18.46 -14.16
C SER A 35 18.83 18.12 -13.57
N VAL A 36 18.81 17.40 -12.45
CA VAL A 36 19.99 16.90 -11.76
C VAL A 36 19.79 15.43 -11.35
N LEU A 37 20.82 14.62 -11.55
CA LEU A 37 20.90 13.25 -11.04
C LEU A 37 21.90 13.24 -9.90
N LEU A 38 21.42 12.93 -8.70
CA LEU A 38 22.23 12.87 -7.49
C LEU A 38 22.37 11.42 -7.06
N ARG A 39 23.56 11.03 -6.60
CA ARG A 39 23.84 9.65 -6.19
C ARG A 39 24.50 9.62 -4.82
N PHE A 40 24.14 8.62 -4.03
CA PHE A 40 24.68 8.45 -2.67
C PHE A 40 26.19 8.20 -2.66
N ASP A 41 26.72 7.53 -3.69
CA ASP A 41 28.14 7.15 -3.82
C ASP A 41 29.01 8.29 -4.38
N ARG A 42 28.42 9.42 -4.74
CA ARG A 42 29.11 10.57 -5.33
C ARG A 42 29.31 11.68 -4.30
N ILE A 43 30.48 12.30 -4.37
CA ILE A 43 30.84 13.50 -3.62
C ILE A 43 30.51 14.70 -4.50
N GLN A 44 29.97 15.77 -3.90
CA GLN A 44 29.71 17.01 -4.60
C GLN A 44 31.02 17.59 -5.18
N GLY A 45 30.91 18.15 -6.39
CA GLY A 45 31.93 19.04 -6.92
C GLY A 45 31.96 20.35 -6.12
N ALA A 46 33.09 21.04 -6.16
CA ALA A 46 33.20 22.41 -5.68
C ALA A 46 34.13 23.14 -6.63
N ARG A 47 33.73 24.32 -7.09
CA ARG A 47 34.51 25.09 -8.07
C ARG A 47 35.06 26.38 -7.51
N SER A 48 34.33 27.06 -6.65
CA SER A 48 34.83 28.26 -5.98
C SER A 48 35.70 27.90 -4.77
N SER A 49 36.79 28.63 -4.60
CA SER A 49 37.55 28.66 -3.33
C SER A 49 36.98 29.67 -2.33
N HIS A 50 36.09 30.58 -2.79
CA HIS A 50 35.53 31.67 -1.99
C HIS A 50 34.32 31.25 -1.16
N TYR A 51 33.63 30.19 -1.56
CA TYR A 51 32.65 29.53 -0.71
C TYR A 51 33.21 28.15 -0.39
N PRO A 52 33.75 27.94 0.84
CA PRO A 52 34.20 26.62 1.26
C PRO A 52 32.97 25.75 1.51
N TYR A 53 32.29 25.34 0.43
CA TYR A 53 31.40 24.21 0.50
C TYR A 53 32.26 23.02 0.90
N THR A 54 32.03 22.51 2.11
CA THR A 54 32.62 21.25 2.55
C THR A 54 32.20 20.18 1.55
N ARG A 55 33.15 19.69 0.75
CA ARG A 55 32.96 18.55 -0.15
C ARG A 55 32.31 17.42 0.65
N GLY A 56 31.02 17.23 0.44
CA GLY A 56 30.19 16.25 1.11
C GLY A 56 29.57 15.28 0.11
N PRO A 57 28.85 14.27 0.60
CA PRO A 57 28.05 13.42 -0.26
C PRO A 57 26.97 14.25 -0.97
N GLN A 58 26.69 13.93 -2.23
CA GLN A 58 25.61 14.57 -3.00
C GLN A 58 24.21 14.30 -2.42
N MET A 59 24.09 13.32 -1.53
CA MET A 59 22.84 12.97 -0.88
C MET A 59 23.08 12.83 0.61
N ARG A 60 22.31 13.56 1.42
CA ARG A 60 22.38 13.55 2.87
C ARG A 60 21.00 13.29 3.44
N CYS A 61 20.89 12.25 4.25
CA CYS A 61 19.69 12.02 5.04
C CYS A 61 19.74 12.85 6.32
N ILE A 62 18.67 13.59 6.62
CA ILE A 62 18.59 14.51 7.77
C ILE A 62 17.58 14.08 8.85
N GLY A 63 16.76 13.05 8.59
CA GLY A 63 15.73 12.59 9.51
C GLY A 63 16.17 11.50 10.49
N ASP A 64 15.22 11.05 11.31
CA ASP A 64 15.45 9.98 12.29
C ASP A 64 15.66 8.59 11.64
N TYR A 65 15.14 8.40 10.43
CA TYR A 65 15.13 7.12 9.72
C TYR A 65 16.12 7.06 8.55
N CYS A 66 17.39 7.37 8.83
CA CYS A 66 18.47 7.28 7.85
C CYS A 66 19.00 5.85 7.63
N VAL A 67 18.10 4.87 7.55
CA VAL A 67 18.46 3.46 7.37
C VAL A 67 18.48 3.12 5.88
N ARG A 68 19.61 2.56 5.41
CA ARG A 68 19.85 2.14 4.01
C ARG A 68 19.52 3.25 3.01
N SER A 69 20.51 4.11 2.83
CA SER A 69 20.57 5.21 1.87
C SER A 69 19.91 4.88 0.53
N MET A 70 18.94 5.72 0.15
CA MET A 70 18.43 5.84 -1.21
C MET A 70 19.61 5.91 -2.17
N HIS A 71 19.59 5.10 -3.24
CA HIS A 71 20.77 4.94 -4.11
C HIS A 71 21.02 6.19 -4.97
N ALA A 72 19.95 6.74 -5.52
CA ALA A 72 19.99 7.94 -6.33
C ALA A 72 18.65 8.67 -6.27
N ALA A 73 18.62 9.91 -6.73
CA ALA A 73 17.40 10.65 -7.01
C ALA A 73 17.57 11.45 -8.30
N VAL A 74 16.49 11.49 -9.10
CA VAL A 74 16.42 12.34 -10.28
C VAL A 74 15.50 13.49 -9.95
N CYS A 75 16.00 14.71 -10.04
CA CYS A 75 15.23 15.90 -9.70
C CYS A 75 15.10 16.80 -10.93
N PHE A 76 13.89 17.25 -11.21
CA PHE A 76 13.56 18.13 -12.33
C PHE A 76 13.13 19.48 -11.78
N ALA A 77 13.68 20.58 -12.29
CA ALA A 77 13.20 21.89 -11.90
C ALA A 77 11.77 22.07 -12.43
N LYS A 78 10.81 22.29 -11.53
CA LYS A 78 9.41 22.58 -11.93
C LYS A 78 9.33 23.90 -12.68
N GLN A 79 10.12 24.87 -12.24
CA GLN A 79 10.23 26.18 -12.85
C GLN A 79 11.63 26.74 -12.60
N VAL A 80 12.20 27.39 -13.62
CA VAL A 80 13.43 28.16 -13.49
C VAL A 80 13.09 29.49 -12.79
N PRO A 81 13.74 29.83 -11.66
CA PRO A 81 13.48 31.07 -10.95
C PRO A 81 13.79 32.26 -11.86
N LYS A 82 12.89 33.25 -11.87
CA LYS A 82 13.05 34.46 -12.70
C LYS A 82 13.59 35.63 -11.90
N ARG A 83 13.64 35.48 -10.58
CA ARG A 83 14.14 36.50 -9.65
C ARG A 83 15.26 35.89 -8.80
N PRO A 84 16.27 36.69 -8.42
CA PRO A 84 17.37 36.20 -7.59
C PRO A 84 16.95 35.80 -6.18
N GLU A 85 15.78 36.26 -5.71
CA GLU A 85 15.22 35.90 -4.41
C GLU A 85 14.36 34.63 -4.47
N GLU A 86 14.04 34.13 -5.67
CA GLU A 86 13.30 32.88 -5.86
C GLU A 86 14.28 31.70 -5.86
N ALA A 87 14.03 30.71 -5.00
CA ALA A 87 14.76 29.44 -5.02
C ALA A 87 14.27 28.54 -6.16
N TYR A 88 15.12 27.62 -6.61
CA TYR A 88 14.68 26.55 -7.49
C TYR A 88 13.70 25.62 -6.76
N ASP A 89 12.53 25.38 -7.35
CA ASP A 89 11.62 24.33 -6.90
C ASP A 89 11.86 23.08 -7.76
N PHE A 90 12.42 22.04 -7.13
CA PHE A 90 12.67 20.76 -7.78
C PHE A 90 11.58 19.74 -7.45
N ASP A 91 11.23 18.90 -8.41
CA ASP A 91 10.46 17.67 -8.21
C ASP A 91 11.40 16.46 -8.27
N CYS A 92 11.61 15.80 -7.13
CA CYS A 92 12.54 14.68 -7.01
C CYS A 92 11.84 13.32 -7.04
N GLN A 93 12.28 12.46 -7.95
CA GLN A 93 11.91 11.05 -8.00
C GLN A 93 13.03 10.18 -7.42
N PRO A 94 12.78 9.48 -6.30
CA PRO A 94 13.75 8.61 -5.65
C PRO A 94 14.00 7.32 -6.46
N ILE A 95 15.25 6.85 -6.49
CA ILE A 95 15.65 5.56 -7.09
C ILE A 95 16.23 4.66 -5.99
N GLY A 96 15.60 3.49 -5.82
CA GLY A 96 16.06 2.49 -4.85
C GLY A 96 15.72 2.84 -3.41
N LEU A 97 14.52 3.36 -3.15
CA LEU A 97 13.98 3.49 -1.79
C LEU A 97 13.91 2.11 -1.11
N PRO A 98 14.33 1.99 0.16
CA PRO A 98 14.10 0.78 0.93
C PRO A 98 12.59 0.50 1.06
N SER A 99 12.21 -0.78 0.96
CA SER A 99 10.83 -1.20 1.17
C SER A 99 10.38 -0.80 2.57
N GLY A 100 9.18 -0.20 2.66
CA GLY A 100 8.62 0.24 3.92
C GLY A 100 8.96 1.69 4.29
N PHE A 101 9.53 2.48 3.38
CA PHE A 101 9.82 3.91 3.59
C PHE A 101 9.33 4.77 2.42
N ASP A 102 8.84 5.96 2.75
CA ASP A 102 8.46 7.00 1.81
C ASP A 102 9.40 8.20 1.95
N LEU A 103 9.66 8.89 0.84
CA LEU A 103 10.35 10.18 0.83
C LEU A 103 9.33 11.27 1.18
N THR A 104 9.44 11.87 2.37
CA THR A 104 8.45 12.84 2.88
C THR A 104 8.85 14.28 2.63
N SER A 105 10.13 14.57 2.79
CA SER A 105 10.68 15.92 2.73
C SER A 105 12.03 15.84 2.02
N TYR A 106 12.29 16.82 1.17
CA TYR A 106 13.57 16.99 0.52
C TYR A 106 13.84 18.45 0.17
N GLU A 107 15.12 18.79 0.13
CA GLU A 107 15.64 20.11 -0.22
C GLU A 107 16.90 19.92 -1.06
N ILE A 108 17.03 20.70 -2.14
CA ILE A 108 18.22 20.69 -2.98
C ILE A 108 18.93 22.02 -2.85
N ASP A 109 20.19 21.95 -2.47
CA ASP A 109 21.09 23.09 -2.40
C ASP A 109 22.17 22.96 -3.47
N CYS A 110 22.34 23.98 -4.31
CA CYS A 110 23.42 24.05 -5.30
C CYS A 110 24.22 25.35 -5.12
N GLU A 111 25.51 25.32 -5.44
CA GLU A 111 26.35 26.52 -5.56
C GLU A 111 25.82 27.36 -6.73
N GLY A 112 25.19 28.50 -6.41
CA GLY A 112 24.75 29.51 -7.37
C GLY A 112 25.81 30.59 -7.56
N GLU A 113 25.94 31.09 -8.79
CA GLU A 113 26.64 32.35 -9.05
C GLU A 113 25.60 33.43 -9.37
N LEU A 114 25.69 34.56 -8.68
CA LEU A 114 24.97 35.76 -9.09
C LEU A 114 25.65 36.27 -10.37
N PRO A 115 24.92 36.41 -11.49
CA PRO A 115 25.52 36.89 -12.73
C PRO A 115 26.17 38.25 -12.51
N SER A 116 27.33 38.46 -13.11
CA SER A 116 28.14 39.68 -12.93
C SER A 116 27.47 40.95 -13.47
N SER A 117 26.29 40.85 -14.08
CA SER A 117 25.52 41.98 -14.60
C SER A 117 24.12 42.02 -14.00
N ILE A 118 23.72 43.20 -13.50
CA ILE A 118 22.43 43.49 -12.85
C ILE A 118 21.23 43.29 -13.81
N HIS A 119 21.47 43.06 -15.10
CA HIS A 119 20.45 43.03 -16.14
C HIS A 119 20.10 41.63 -16.66
N GLU A 120 20.78 40.58 -16.20
CA GLU A 120 20.46 39.19 -16.53
C GLU A 120 19.94 38.47 -15.27
N TYR A 121 18.62 38.29 -15.18
CA TYR A 121 17.94 37.77 -13.98
C TYR A 121 17.87 36.24 -13.89
N SER A 122 18.64 35.54 -14.71
CA SER A 122 18.71 34.08 -14.71
C SER A 122 19.74 33.61 -13.68
N LEU A 123 19.28 32.91 -12.65
CA LEU A 123 20.17 32.24 -11.72
C LEU A 123 20.91 31.12 -12.47
N CYS A 124 22.23 31.12 -12.44
CA CYS A 124 23.03 30.02 -12.96
C CYS A 124 23.61 29.24 -11.79
N ALA A 125 23.58 27.92 -11.85
CA ALA A 125 24.08 27.06 -10.78
C ALA A 125 25.10 26.04 -11.29
N TYR A 126 26.06 25.70 -10.43
CA TYR A 126 27.09 24.71 -10.73
C TYR A 126 26.52 23.31 -10.46
N LYS A 127 26.05 22.62 -11.51
CA LYS A 127 25.33 21.35 -11.39
C LYS A 127 26.01 20.29 -10.52
N GLU A 128 27.34 20.21 -10.53
CA GLU A 128 28.06 19.19 -9.75
C GLU A 128 28.10 19.49 -8.25
N SER A 129 27.85 20.73 -7.83
CA SER A 129 27.80 21.14 -6.42
C SER A 129 26.49 20.80 -5.71
N CYS A 130 25.47 20.36 -6.45
CA CYS A 130 24.15 20.14 -5.89
C CYS A 130 24.15 19.02 -4.84
N ILE A 131 23.44 19.25 -3.75
CA ILE A 131 23.25 18.34 -2.60
C ILE A 131 21.76 18.16 -2.40
N LEU A 132 21.32 16.91 -2.23
CA LEU A 132 19.96 16.58 -1.80
C LEU A 132 19.96 16.26 -0.31
N ASN A 133 19.37 17.14 0.48
CA ASN A 133 18.99 16.85 1.85
C ASN A 133 17.61 16.19 1.84
N TYR A 134 17.46 15.03 2.47
CA TYR A 134 16.19 14.29 2.43
C TYR A 134 15.83 13.63 3.76
N GLU A 135 14.53 13.44 3.96
CA GLU A 135 13.95 12.76 5.09
C GLU A 135 13.09 11.59 4.62
N LEU A 136 13.24 10.45 5.31
CA LEU A 136 12.44 9.26 5.10
C LEU A 136 11.53 9.06 6.30
N THR A 137 10.30 8.64 6.05
CA THR A 137 9.44 8.10 7.11
C THR A 137 9.04 6.67 6.80
N PRO A 138 8.80 5.84 7.84
CA PRO A 138 8.22 4.53 7.64
C PRO A 138 6.88 4.68 6.92
N THR A 139 6.65 3.88 5.87
CA THR A 139 5.36 3.83 5.20
C THR A 139 4.33 3.26 6.17
N ASP A 140 3.22 3.96 6.34
CA ASP A 140 2.03 3.43 7.02
C ASP A 140 1.36 2.28 6.26
N LEU A 141 1.93 1.83 5.12
CA LEU A 141 1.36 0.73 4.35
C LEU A 141 1.17 -0.54 5.19
N ALA A 142 2.14 -0.90 6.05
CA ALA A 142 1.97 -2.03 6.95
C ALA A 142 0.81 -1.81 7.95
N ALA A 143 0.67 -0.59 8.47
CA ALA A 143 -0.41 -0.24 9.40
C ALA A 143 -1.78 -0.23 8.70
N LYS A 144 -1.87 0.33 7.48
CA LYS A 144 -3.10 0.37 6.67
C LYS A 144 -3.52 -1.02 6.21
N SER A 145 -2.59 -1.86 5.77
CA SER A 145 -2.88 -3.25 5.39
C SER A 145 -3.40 -4.06 6.58
N ASN A 146 -2.80 -3.91 7.77
CA ASN A 146 -3.28 -4.55 8.99
C ASN A 146 -4.66 -4.03 9.42
N ALA A 147 -4.91 -2.72 9.28
CA ALA A 147 -6.22 -2.13 9.59
C ALA A 147 -7.33 -2.64 8.66
N ILE A 148 -7.05 -2.79 7.36
CA ILE A 148 -8.00 -3.36 6.40
C ILE A 148 -8.29 -4.82 6.75
N LEU A 149 -7.26 -5.62 7.05
CA LEU A 149 -7.43 -7.02 7.44
C LEU A 149 -8.27 -7.15 8.71
N LEU A 150 -7.98 -6.35 9.74
CA LEU A 150 -8.74 -6.32 10.99
C LEU A 150 -10.21 -5.91 10.77
N SER A 151 -10.44 -4.91 9.91
CA SER A 151 -11.79 -4.47 9.55
C SER A 151 -12.58 -5.59 8.86
N PHE A 152 -11.95 -6.32 7.93
CA PHE A 152 -12.57 -7.46 7.25
C PHE A 152 -12.90 -8.60 8.23
N LEU A 153 -11.97 -8.94 9.12
CA LEU A 153 -12.19 -9.95 10.17
C LEU A 153 -13.35 -9.57 11.10
N PHE A 154 -13.45 -8.30 11.47
CA PHE A 154 -14.54 -7.80 12.30
C PHE A 154 -15.90 -7.90 11.60
N ILE A 155 -15.99 -7.48 10.33
CA ILE A 155 -17.24 -7.58 9.55
C ILE A 155 -17.67 -9.04 9.39
N PHE A 156 -16.73 -9.95 9.13
CA PHE A 156 -17.03 -11.39 9.02
C PHE A 156 -17.55 -11.97 10.34
N ALA A 157 -16.96 -11.60 11.47
CA ALA A 157 -17.43 -12.01 12.79
C ALA A 157 -18.85 -11.46 13.09
N LEU A 158 -19.14 -10.22 12.67
CA LEU A 158 -20.47 -9.63 12.82
C LEU A 158 -21.53 -10.35 11.97
N LEU A 159 -21.21 -10.65 10.71
CA LEU A 159 -22.12 -11.35 9.81
C LEU A 159 -22.39 -12.78 10.27
N THR A 160 -21.39 -13.50 10.75
CA THR A 160 -21.55 -14.86 11.27
C THR A 160 -22.37 -14.89 12.57
N THR A 161 -22.19 -13.93 13.48
CA THR A 161 -23.00 -13.81 14.71
C THR A 161 -24.46 -13.45 14.40
N LEU A 162 -24.71 -12.54 13.46
CA LEU A 162 -26.07 -12.25 13.00
C LEU A 162 -26.72 -13.48 12.36
N THR A 163 -25.99 -14.17 11.48
CA THR A 163 -26.51 -15.36 10.78
C THR A 163 -26.85 -16.49 11.75
N THR A 164 -25.97 -16.76 12.72
CA THR A 164 -26.22 -17.77 13.76
C THR A 164 -27.39 -17.39 14.66
N TYR A 165 -27.51 -16.11 15.05
CA TYR A 165 -28.65 -15.60 15.81
C TYR A 165 -29.99 -15.81 15.07
N PHE A 166 -30.07 -15.44 13.79
CA PHE A 166 -31.27 -15.66 12.98
C PHE A 166 -31.57 -17.14 12.76
N CYS A 167 -30.54 -17.96 12.53
CA CYS A 167 -30.70 -19.41 12.37
C CYS A 167 -31.30 -20.05 13.63
N VAL A 168 -30.79 -19.72 14.81
CA VAL A 168 -31.31 -20.21 16.10
C VAL A 168 -32.75 -19.73 16.32
N ARG A 169 -33.05 -18.46 16.04
CA ARG A 169 -34.42 -17.90 16.10
C ARG A 169 -35.37 -18.63 15.15
N PHE A 170 -34.94 -18.91 13.92
CA PHE A 170 -35.74 -19.62 12.92
C PHE A 170 -36.02 -21.06 13.36
N LEU A 171 -35.00 -21.79 13.81
CA LEU A 171 -35.16 -23.17 14.30
C LEU A 171 -36.14 -23.23 15.48
N ASN A 172 -36.02 -22.31 16.45
CA ASN A 172 -36.96 -22.23 17.58
C ASN A 172 -38.40 -21.91 17.16
N ARG A 173 -38.60 -21.19 16.04
CA ARG A 173 -39.93 -20.82 15.53
C ARG A 173 -40.59 -21.94 14.74
N PHE A 174 -39.83 -22.64 13.89
CA PHE A 174 -40.36 -23.62 12.94
C PHE A 174 -40.25 -25.08 13.41
N PHE A 175 -39.33 -25.35 14.33
CA PHE A 175 -39.28 -26.59 15.09
C PHE A 175 -39.59 -26.26 16.55
N PRO A 176 -40.79 -25.73 16.86
CA PRO A 176 -41.21 -25.63 18.25
C PRO A 176 -41.08 -27.04 18.80
N ARG A 177 -40.25 -27.17 19.85
CA ARG A 177 -39.99 -28.40 20.61
C ARG A 177 -41.20 -29.30 20.43
N ASN A 178 -41.10 -30.30 19.54
CA ASN A 178 -42.14 -31.28 19.38
C ASN A 178 -42.38 -31.73 20.81
N SER A 179 -43.59 -31.42 21.30
CA SER A 179 -44.05 -31.95 22.55
C SER A 179 -43.79 -33.43 22.39
N TYR A 180 -42.82 -33.94 23.15
CA TYR A 180 -42.75 -35.35 23.47
C TYR A 180 -44.06 -35.60 24.22
N ARG A 181 -45.17 -35.68 23.46
CA ARG A 181 -46.32 -36.49 23.81
C ARG A 181 -45.63 -37.82 24.01
N ARG A 182 -45.42 -38.17 25.28
CA ARG A 182 -45.09 -39.53 25.67
C ARG A 182 -46.00 -40.38 24.79
N PRO A 183 -45.45 -41.27 23.94
CA PRO A 183 -46.31 -42.24 23.30
C PRO A 183 -47.14 -42.87 24.42
N PRO A 184 -48.46 -43.03 24.24
CA PRO A 184 -49.29 -43.68 25.25
C PRO A 184 -48.59 -44.99 25.65
N PRO A 185 -48.64 -45.37 26.94
CA PRO A 185 -47.96 -46.56 27.42
C PRO A 185 -48.30 -47.73 26.50
N TYR A 186 -47.26 -48.33 25.92
CA TYR A 186 -47.38 -49.53 25.12
C TYR A 186 -47.89 -50.63 26.03
N ASP A 187 -49.15 -51.03 25.88
CA ASP A 187 -49.70 -52.20 26.56
C ASP A 187 -49.38 -53.44 25.70
N PRO A 188 -48.39 -54.26 26.08
CA PRO A 188 -48.01 -55.41 25.29
C PRO A 188 -49.14 -56.44 25.17
N PHE A 189 -50.17 -56.42 26.04
CA PHE A 189 -51.24 -57.43 26.02
C PHE A 189 -52.30 -57.23 24.93
N GLU A 190 -52.50 -56.01 24.44
CA GLU A 190 -53.49 -55.75 23.38
C GLU A 190 -53.08 -56.37 22.03
N HIS A 191 -51.78 -56.48 21.76
CA HIS A 191 -51.29 -57.03 20.50
C HIS A 191 -51.30 -58.56 20.43
N PHE A 192 -51.25 -59.26 21.57
CA PHE A 192 -51.29 -60.73 21.60
C PHE A 192 -52.70 -61.31 21.42
N HIS A 193 -53.76 -60.57 21.79
CA HIS A 193 -55.14 -61.03 21.60
C HIS A 193 -55.64 -60.95 20.15
N ALA A 194 -54.95 -60.23 19.26
CA ALA A 194 -55.33 -60.11 17.85
C ALA A 194 -54.91 -61.30 16.97
N HIS A 195 -53.93 -62.12 17.41
CA HIS A 195 -53.38 -63.21 16.57
C HIS A 195 -53.75 -64.63 17.00
N TYR A 196 -54.42 -64.84 18.13
CA TYR A 196 -54.83 -66.17 18.61
C TYR A 196 -56.35 -66.34 18.58
N LYS A 197 -56.95 -66.17 17.39
CA LYS A 197 -58.37 -66.51 17.14
C LYS A 197 -58.58 -67.79 16.32
N HIS A 198 -57.53 -68.59 16.14
CA HIS A 198 -57.67 -69.96 15.65
C HIS A 198 -57.28 -70.93 16.76
N GLY A 199 -58.30 -71.47 17.43
CA GLY A 199 -58.16 -72.62 18.29
C GLY A 199 -57.64 -73.80 17.47
N VAL A 200 -56.35 -74.07 17.59
CA VAL A 200 -55.75 -75.35 17.21
C VAL A 200 -55.79 -76.21 18.47
N THR A 201 -56.78 -77.11 18.54
CA THR A 201 -56.81 -78.20 19.51
C THR A 201 -55.65 -79.13 19.19
N LEU A 202 -54.55 -79.03 19.94
CA LEU A 202 -53.47 -80.02 19.91
C LEU A 202 -53.99 -81.29 20.59
N ASP A 203 -54.17 -82.36 19.81
CA ASP A 203 -54.46 -83.71 20.31
C ASP A 203 -53.31 -84.18 21.21
N PRO A 204 -53.55 -84.46 22.51
CA PRO A 204 -52.48 -84.74 23.48
C PRO A 204 -51.70 -86.04 23.21
N LYS A 205 -52.02 -86.81 22.17
CA LYS A 205 -51.32 -88.05 21.81
C LYS A 205 -50.09 -87.89 20.91
N ARG A 206 -49.73 -86.67 20.49
CA ARG A 206 -48.59 -86.43 19.56
C ARG A 206 -47.51 -85.47 20.04
N VAL A 207 -47.31 -85.34 21.35
CA VAL A 207 -46.16 -84.59 21.90
C VAL A 207 -45.15 -85.59 22.48
N THR A 208 -44.30 -86.12 21.60
CA THR A 208 -43.02 -86.70 22.00
C THR A 208 -42.10 -85.57 22.47
N PRO A 209 -41.56 -85.60 23.70
CA PRO A 209 -40.55 -84.65 24.12
C PRO A 209 -39.21 -85.12 23.54
N LEU A 210 -38.57 -84.29 22.72
CA LEU A 210 -37.17 -84.49 22.34
C LEU A 210 -36.38 -83.26 22.80
N CYS A 211 -35.20 -83.57 23.37
CA CYS A 211 -34.15 -82.68 23.88
C CYS A 211 -33.78 -81.52 22.95
#